data_AF-A0AAW9ZXS6-F1
#
_entry.id   AF-A0AAW9ZXS6-F1
#
_cell.length_a   1.000
_cell.length_b   1.000
_cell.length_c   1.000
_cell.angle_alpha   90.00
_cell.angle_beta   90.00
_cell.angle_gamma   90.00
#
_symmetry.space_group_name_H-M   'P 1'
#
loop_
_entity.id
_entity.type
_entity.pdbx_description
1 polymer ?
#
loop_
_entity_poly.entity_id
_entity_poly.type
_entity_poly.pdbx_seq_one_letter_code
_entity_poly.pdbx_strand_id
1 'polypeptide(L)'
;MSGSASRSALAHQASATGEGYLKSAESSLDDCANLANRPELLNGEWLKKAAEQGSLEAQLMYARDTTSIIGSRQDYLKDPEKLVQYKKDAARFLEGAAQQGSVDALLAIAGDSQRGIMAPKDPVKSFAYYMAAQKTGSNVYLDKIVDNYSSTLSRDQMRAAHEQAEAIYENCCR
;
A
#
# COMPACT_ATOMS: atom_id res chain seq x y z
N MET A 1 60.51 6.14 8.78
CA MET A 1 60.80 4.93 8.00
C MET A 1 59.62 3.98 8.15
N SER A 2 59.11 3.51 7.01
CA SER A 2 58.36 2.26 6.79
C SER A 2 57.00 2.02 7.48
N GLY A 3 55.98 1.73 6.65
CA GLY A 3 54.83 0.92 7.06
C GLY A 3 53.58 1.03 6.18
N SER A 4 53.62 0.48 4.96
CA SER A 4 52.53 -0.18 4.18
C SER A 4 51.05 0.14 4.52
N ALA A 5 50.26 0.77 3.64
CA ALA A 5 49.57 0.21 2.47
C ALA A 5 48.69 -1.04 2.71
N SER A 6 47.35 -0.87 2.62
CA SER A 6 46.27 -1.80 2.20
C SER A 6 44.95 -1.33 2.86
N ARG A 7 43.80 -1.08 2.22
CA ARG A 7 43.10 -1.67 1.06
C ARG A 7 42.17 -0.57 0.49
N SER A 8 42.27 -0.13 -0.76
CA SER A 8 41.58 -0.72 -1.91
C SER A 8 40.16 -1.25 -1.61
N ALA A 9 39.16 -0.35 -1.55
CA ALA A 9 37.75 -0.70 -1.80
C ALA A 9 36.85 0.54 -2.10
N LEU A 10 37.42 1.66 -2.56
CA LEU A 10 36.65 2.82 -3.04
C LEU A 10 37.19 3.24 -4.41
N ALA A 11 37.22 2.29 -5.31
CA ALA A 11 37.49 2.53 -6.72
C ALA A 11 36.40 1.80 -7.51
N HIS A 12 35.21 2.40 -7.58
CA HIS A 12 34.49 2.58 -8.84
C HIS A 12 33.18 3.35 -8.65
N GLN A 13 32.94 4.22 -9.64
CA GLN A 13 31.70 4.95 -9.93
C GLN A 13 31.47 6.27 -9.19
N ALA A 14 32.37 7.22 -9.44
CA ALA A 14 32.03 8.64 -9.37
C ALA A 14 32.65 9.38 -10.56
N SER A 15 32.18 9.08 -11.77
CA SER A 15 32.31 9.97 -12.94
C SER A 15 31.60 9.40 -14.18
N ALA A 16 30.28 9.17 -14.09
CA ALA A 16 29.48 9.38 -15.30
C ALA A 16 29.40 10.90 -15.48
N THR A 17 29.87 11.44 -16.60
CA THR A 17 29.58 12.83 -16.96
C THR A 17 28.07 13.06 -16.90
N GLY A 18 27.61 14.28 -16.62
CA GLY A 18 26.17 14.57 -16.56
C GLY A 18 25.41 14.07 -17.80
N GLU A 19 26.05 14.12 -18.98
CA GLU A 19 25.53 13.53 -20.22
C GLU A 19 25.39 12.00 -20.19
N GLY A 20 26.37 11.28 -19.64
CA GLY A 20 26.30 9.82 -19.53
C GLY A 20 25.21 9.37 -18.56
N TYR A 21 25.03 10.10 -17.45
CA TYR A 21 23.93 9.88 -16.51
C TYR A 21 22.57 10.13 -17.16
N LEU A 22 22.41 11.28 -17.85
CA LEU A 22 21.17 11.62 -18.54
C LEU A 22 20.78 10.58 -19.60
N LYS A 23 21.74 10.15 -20.43
CA LYS A 23 21.50 9.14 -21.46
C LYS A 23 21.09 7.79 -20.86
N SER A 24 21.67 7.41 -19.72
CA SER A 24 21.26 6.20 -18.99
C SER A 24 19.87 6.33 -18.39
N ALA A 25 19.53 7.49 -17.84
CA ALA A 25 18.20 7.76 -17.30
C ALA A 25 17.14 7.74 -18.40
N GLU A 26 17.39 8.36 -19.55
CA GLU A 26 16.51 8.33 -20.73
C GLU A 26 16.28 6.90 -21.21
N SER A 27 17.34 6.10 -21.38
CA SER A 27 17.20 4.68 -21.75
C SER A 27 16.37 3.90 -20.75
N SER A 28 16.56 4.14 -19.45
CA SER A 28 15.80 3.45 -18.41
C SER A 28 14.32 3.85 -18.43
N LEU A 29 14.02 5.11 -18.74
CA LEU A 29 12.64 5.59 -18.88
C LEU A 29 11.96 5.02 -20.13
N ASP A 30 12.68 4.91 -21.26
CA ASP A 30 12.18 4.26 -22.48
C ASP A 30 11.89 2.77 -22.24
N ASP A 31 12.78 2.06 -21.54
CA ASP A 31 12.55 0.66 -21.17
C ASP A 31 11.30 0.52 -20.28
N CYS A 32 11.15 1.39 -19.27
CA CYS A 32 9.95 1.44 -18.42
C CYS A 32 8.68 1.73 -19.24
N ALA A 33 8.72 2.69 -20.17
CA ALA A 33 7.59 3.04 -21.03
C ALA A 33 7.20 1.87 -21.95
N ASN A 34 8.19 1.16 -22.50
CA ASN A 34 7.98 -0.02 -23.33
C ASN A 34 7.33 -1.16 -22.52
N LEU A 35 7.80 -1.41 -21.29
CA LEU A 35 7.20 -2.40 -20.40
C LEU A 35 5.76 -2.03 -20.01
N ALA A 36 5.50 -0.77 -19.71
CA ALA A 36 4.15 -0.28 -19.38
C ALA A 36 3.14 -0.44 -20.53
N ASN A 37 3.62 -0.45 -21.78
CA ASN A 37 2.78 -0.68 -22.97
C ASN A 37 2.54 -2.16 -23.31
N ARG A 38 3.00 -3.10 -22.46
CA ARG A 38 2.78 -4.53 -22.63
C ARG A 38 1.64 -5.01 -21.74
N PRO A 39 0.39 -5.08 -22.24
CA PRO A 39 -0.78 -5.42 -21.43
C PRO A 39 -0.69 -6.80 -20.76
N GLU A 40 0.09 -7.73 -21.32
CA GLU A 40 0.38 -9.03 -20.72
C GLU A 40 1.23 -8.95 -19.44
N LEU A 41 2.04 -7.90 -19.27
CA LEU A 41 2.80 -7.62 -18.05
C LEU A 41 1.94 -6.89 -17.00
N LEU A 42 0.87 -6.21 -17.45
CA LEU A 42 -0.14 -5.59 -16.61
C LEU A 42 -1.29 -6.57 -16.23
N ASN A 43 -1.12 -7.85 -16.55
CA ASN A 43 -2.06 -8.90 -16.15
C ASN A 43 -2.18 -8.95 -14.62
N GLY A 44 -3.41 -9.07 -14.11
CA GLY A 44 -3.69 -9.23 -12.69
C GLY A 44 -2.93 -10.39 -12.02
N GLU A 45 -2.54 -11.42 -12.76
CA GLU A 45 -1.69 -12.51 -12.26
C GLU A 45 -0.26 -12.04 -11.90
N TRP A 46 0.36 -11.17 -12.71
CA TRP A 46 1.68 -10.63 -12.39
C TRP A 46 1.62 -9.64 -11.24
N LEU A 47 0.56 -8.82 -11.20
CA LEU A 47 0.31 -7.92 -10.08
C LEU A 47 0.11 -8.70 -8.77
N LYS A 48 -0.68 -9.78 -8.80
CA LYS A 48 -0.84 -10.69 -7.68
C LYS A 48 0.49 -11.28 -7.23
N LYS A 49 1.27 -11.81 -8.17
CA LYS A 49 2.57 -12.42 -7.87
C LYS A 49 3.56 -11.42 -7.24
N ALA A 50 3.59 -10.18 -7.73
CA ALA A 50 4.39 -9.12 -7.14
C ALA A 50 3.93 -8.77 -5.71
N ALA A 51 2.62 -8.70 -5.48
CA ALA A 51 2.05 -8.46 -4.16
C ALA A 51 2.37 -9.60 -3.18
N GLU A 52 2.33 -10.86 -3.64
CA GLU A 52 2.73 -12.06 -2.88
C GLU A 52 4.22 -12.08 -2.54
N GLN A 53 5.06 -11.47 -3.38
CA GLN A 53 6.50 -11.31 -3.14
C GLN A 53 6.83 -10.13 -2.21
N GLY A 54 5.82 -9.39 -1.73
CA GLY A 54 6.00 -8.31 -0.78
C GLY A 54 6.26 -6.94 -1.40
N SER A 55 6.03 -6.74 -2.70
CA SER A 55 6.07 -5.38 -3.27
C SER A 55 4.92 -4.56 -2.70
N LEU A 56 5.28 -3.48 -2.00
CA LEU A 56 4.33 -2.59 -1.35
C LEU A 56 3.36 -1.96 -2.38
N GLU A 57 3.90 -1.46 -3.48
CA GLU A 57 3.13 -0.84 -4.55
C GLU A 57 2.18 -1.85 -5.19
N ALA A 58 2.62 -3.10 -5.39
CA ALA A 58 1.77 -4.16 -5.94
C ALA A 58 0.63 -4.52 -4.98
N GLN A 59 0.89 -4.58 -3.67
CA GLN A 59 -0.14 -4.84 -2.65
C GLN A 59 -1.22 -3.74 -2.65
N LEU A 60 -0.80 -2.48 -2.71
CA LEU A 60 -1.71 -1.34 -2.79
C LEU A 60 -2.51 -1.33 -4.09
N MET A 61 -1.85 -1.59 -5.22
CA MET A 61 -2.48 -1.56 -6.54
C MET A 61 -3.46 -2.72 -6.73
N TYR A 62 -3.13 -3.92 -6.24
CA TYR A 62 -4.04 -5.08 -6.28
C TYR A 62 -5.39 -4.76 -5.62
N ALA A 63 -5.38 -4.07 -4.47
CA ALA A 63 -6.60 -3.72 -3.76
C ALA A 63 -7.42 -2.60 -4.44
N ARG A 64 -6.78 -1.78 -5.28
CA ARG A 64 -7.43 -0.66 -5.99
C ARG A 64 -7.96 -1.05 -7.37
N ASP A 65 -7.27 -1.93 -8.09
CA ASP A 65 -7.58 -2.25 -9.49
C ASP A 65 -8.38 -3.55 -9.63
N THR A 66 -9.64 -3.53 -9.20
CA THR A 66 -10.51 -4.71 -9.31
C THR A 66 -10.67 -5.19 -10.76
N THR A 67 -10.70 -4.28 -11.73
CA THR A 67 -10.97 -4.61 -13.13
C THR A 67 -9.84 -5.42 -13.75
N SER A 68 -8.58 -5.05 -13.50
CA SER A 68 -7.44 -5.79 -14.03
C SER A 68 -7.24 -7.15 -13.36
N ILE A 69 -7.79 -7.36 -12.16
CA ILE A 69 -7.70 -8.64 -11.44
C ILE A 69 -8.84 -9.61 -11.79
N ILE A 70 -10.09 -9.18 -11.65
CA ILE A 70 -11.26 -10.07 -11.79
C ILE A 70 -12.20 -9.70 -12.95
N GLY A 71 -11.79 -8.74 -13.78
CA GLY A 71 -12.57 -8.29 -14.93
C GLY A 71 -13.70 -7.34 -14.58
N SER A 72 -14.59 -7.14 -15.54
CA SER A 72 -15.74 -6.23 -15.38
C SER A 72 -16.74 -6.77 -14.37
N ARG A 73 -17.71 -5.92 -13.99
CA ARG A 73 -18.84 -6.34 -13.16
C ARG A 73 -19.61 -7.54 -13.72
N GLN A 74 -19.73 -7.66 -15.03
CA GLN A 74 -20.42 -8.80 -15.63
C GLN A 74 -19.62 -10.10 -15.48
N ASP A 75 -18.29 -10.01 -15.40
CA ASP A 75 -17.42 -11.18 -15.31
C ASP A 75 -17.47 -11.78 -13.91
N TYR A 76 -17.32 -10.96 -12.87
CA TYR A 76 -17.40 -11.47 -11.49
C TYR A 76 -18.82 -11.75 -10.99
N LEU A 77 -19.87 -11.31 -11.70
CA LEU A 77 -21.24 -11.78 -11.45
C LEU A 77 -21.49 -13.20 -11.97
N LYS A 78 -20.72 -13.64 -12.97
CA LYS A 78 -20.75 -15.03 -13.48
C LYS A 78 -19.92 -15.99 -12.63
N ASP A 79 -18.98 -15.45 -11.86
CA ASP A 79 -18.04 -16.19 -11.00
C ASP A 79 -17.92 -15.50 -9.63
N PRO A 80 -18.93 -15.63 -8.75
CA PRO A 80 -18.94 -14.98 -7.44
C PRO A 80 -17.78 -15.41 -6.54
N GLU A 81 -17.28 -16.63 -6.70
CA GLU A 81 -16.13 -17.18 -5.98
C GLU A 81 -14.86 -16.38 -6.26
N LYS A 82 -14.64 -15.91 -7.50
CA LYS A 82 -13.53 -14.99 -7.81
C LYS A 82 -13.63 -13.68 -7.05
N LEU A 83 -14.83 -13.11 -6.91
CA LEU A 83 -15.02 -11.88 -6.15
C LEU A 83 -14.70 -12.11 -4.66
N VAL A 84 -15.12 -13.25 -4.11
CA VAL A 84 -14.79 -13.63 -2.72
C VAL A 84 -13.29 -13.78 -2.53
N GLN A 85 -12.60 -14.44 -3.46
CA GLN A 85 -11.15 -14.62 -3.38
C GLN A 85 -10.40 -13.29 -3.52
N TYR A 86 -10.81 -12.44 -4.47
CA TYR A 86 -10.26 -11.09 -4.63
C TYR A 86 -10.36 -10.28 -3.34
N LYS A 87 -11.53 -10.26 -2.69
CA LYS A 87 -11.73 -9.52 -1.43
C LYS A 87 -10.81 -10.01 -0.32
N LYS A 88 -10.61 -11.34 -0.21
CA LYS A 88 -9.69 -11.95 0.76
C LYS A 88 -8.24 -11.56 0.47
N ASP A 89 -7.81 -11.68 -0.78
CA ASP A 89 -6.44 -11.37 -1.19
C ASP A 89 -6.16 -9.87 -1.00
N ALA A 90 -7.08 -9.00 -1.42
CA ALA A 90 -6.96 -7.55 -1.26
C ALA A 90 -6.88 -7.13 0.22
N ALA A 91 -7.73 -7.69 1.09
CA ALA A 91 -7.67 -7.44 2.53
C ALA A 91 -6.31 -7.85 3.12
N ARG A 92 -5.83 -9.05 2.79
CA ARG A 92 -4.53 -9.56 3.24
C ARG A 92 -3.37 -8.68 2.75
N PHE A 93 -3.40 -8.25 1.48
CA PHE A 93 -2.35 -7.38 0.93
C PHE A 93 -2.36 -5.99 1.56
N LEU A 94 -3.54 -5.40 1.81
CA LEU A 94 -3.62 -4.13 2.54
C LEU A 94 -3.10 -4.27 3.97
N GLU A 95 -3.40 -5.37 4.67
CA GLU A 95 -2.85 -5.63 6.02
C GLU A 95 -1.32 -5.77 5.98
N GLY A 96 -0.77 -6.49 4.99
CA GLY A 96 0.67 -6.60 4.78
C GLY A 96 1.34 -5.26 4.43
N ALA A 97 0.69 -4.42 3.62
CA ALA A 97 1.17 -3.08 3.30
C ALA A 97 1.14 -2.15 4.51
N ALA A 98 0.11 -2.25 5.36
CA ALA A 98 0.03 -1.52 6.62
C ALA A 98 1.15 -1.92 7.58
N GLN A 99 1.46 -3.21 7.70
CA GLN A 99 2.59 -3.71 8.52
C GLN A 99 3.96 -3.20 8.03
N GLN A 100 4.07 -2.82 6.76
CA GLN A 100 5.28 -2.19 6.19
C GLN A 100 5.32 -0.67 6.39
N GLY A 101 4.37 -0.09 7.13
CA GLY A 101 4.32 1.35 7.42
C GLY A 101 3.53 2.18 6.42
N SER A 102 2.76 1.56 5.50
CA SER A 102 2.03 2.32 4.49
C SER A 102 0.79 3.02 5.06
N VAL A 103 0.86 4.35 5.12
CA VAL A 103 -0.29 5.20 5.47
C VAL A 103 -1.44 5.04 4.47
N ASP A 104 -1.13 4.85 3.18
CA ASP A 104 -2.13 4.59 2.15
C ASP A 104 -2.92 3.30 2.41
N ALA A 105 -2.26 2.26 2.91
CA ALA A 105 -2.91 1.02 3.31
C ALA A 105 -3.83 1.23 4.52
N LEU A 106 -3.37 1.98 5.53
CA LEU A 106 -4.20 2.32 6.70
C LEU A 106 -5.49 3.03 6.27
N LEU A 107 -5.38 4.03 5.39
CA LEU A 107 -6.52 4.80 4.89
C LEU A 107 -7.46 3.94 4.02
N ALA A 108 -6.91 3.04 3.21
CA ALA A 108 -7.71 2.11 2.41
C ALA A 108 -8.54 1.17 3.30
N ILE A 109 -7.93 0.58 4.34
CA ILE A 109 -8.63 -0.29 5.31
C ILE A 109 -9.68 0.51 6.09
N ALA A 110 -9.37 1.73 6.51
CA ALA A 110 -10.30 2.61 7.21
C ALA A 110 -11.56 2.89 6.37
N GLY A 111 -11.35 3.30 5.12
CA GLY A 111 -12.44 3.62 4.18
C GLY A 111 -13.23 2.40 3.70
N ASP A 112 -12.61 1.23 3.62
CA ASP A 112 -13.32 -0.04 3.38
C ASP A 112 -14.21 -0.40 4.56
N SER A 113 -13.64 -0.41 5.77
CA SER A 113 -14.37 -0.75 7.00
C SER A 113 -15.54 0.23 7.26
N GLN A 114 -15.42 1.49 6.83
CA GLN A 114 -16.52 2.47 6.92
C GLN A 114 -17.70 2.13 6.01
N ARG A 115 -17.43 1.66 4.79
CA ARG A 115 -18.43 1.46 3.73
C ARG A 115 -18.91 0.02 3.61
N GLY A 116 -18.12 -0.92 4.09
CA GLY A 116 -18.36 -2.35 4.00
C GLY A 116 -18.25 -2.91 2.57
N ILE A 117 -17.21 -2.53 1.82
CA ILE A 117 -17.08 -2.94 0.40
C ILE A 117 -16.45 -4.33 0.30
N MET A 118 -15.28 -4.55 0.90
CA MET A 118 -14.56 -5.82 0.89
C MET A 118 -14.98 -6.72 2.06
N ALA A 119 -15.23 -6.15 3.23
CA ALA A 119 -15.77 -6.82 4.42
C ALA A 119 -17.07 -6.15 4.91
N PRO A 120 -17.83 -6.74 5.85
CA PRO A 120 -18.94 -6.03 6.50
C PRO A 120 -18.47 -4.71 7.14
N LYS A 121 -19.36 -3.72 7.18
CA LYS A 121 -19.08 -2.44 7.82
C LYS A 121 -18.69 -2.64 9.28
N ASP A 122 -17.57 -2.05 9.67
CA ASP A 122 -17.05 -2.04 11.03
C ASP A 122 -16.61 -0.61 11.39
N PRO A 123 -17.46 0.17 12.07
CA PRO A 123 -17.16 1.56 12.41
C PRO A 123 -16.04 1.69 13.45
N VAL A 124 -15.84 0.68 14.32
CA VAL A 124 -14.76 0.69 15.32
C VAL A 124 -13.42 0.49 14.64
N LYS A 125 -13.31 -0.57 13.80
CA LYS A 125 -12.11 -0.82 12.99
C LYS A 125 -11.80 0.38 12.11
N SER A 126 -12.80 0.91 11.41
CA SER A 126 -12.65 2.05 10.54
C SER A 126 -12.03 3.27 11.24
N PHE A 127 -12.58 3.63 12.40
CA PHE A 127 -12.07 4.76 13.18
C PHE A 127 -10.67 4.50 13.73
N ALA A 128 -10.41 3.28 14.21
CA ALA A 128 -9.08 2.88 14.70
C ALA A 128 -7.98 3.04 13.64
N TYR A 129 -8.24 2.65 12.39
CA TYR A 129 -7.29 2.82 11.30
C TYR A 129 -7.09 4.29 10.90
N TYR A 130 -8.15 5.12 10.92
CA TYR A 130 -8.00 6.57 10.71
C TYR A 130 -7.13 7.22 11.79
N MET A 131 -7.33 6.83 13.05
CA MET A 131 -6.52 7.32 14.17
C MET A 131 -5.07 6.87 14.08
N ALA A 132 -4.82 5.61 13.73
CA ALA A 132 -3.47 5.11 13.51
C ALA A 132 -2.76 5.87 12.38
N ALA A 133 -3.46 6.15 11.28
CA ALA A 133 -2.93 6.97 10.19
C ALA A 133 -2.62 8.40 10.65
N GLN A 134 -3.52 9.05 11.41
CA GLN A 134 -3.31 10.39 11.96
C GLN A 134 -2.04 10.47 12.84
N LYS A 135 -1.74 9.41 13.60
CA LYS A 135 -0.53 9.32 14.43
C LYS A 135 0.78 9.29 13.63
N THR A 136 0.77 8.73 12.42
CA THR A 136 1.96 8.74 11.53
C THR A 136 2.28 10.15 11.00
N GLY A 137 1.28 11.02 10.98
CA GLY A 137 1.40 12.39 10.50
C GLY A 137 0.01 12.96 10.28
N SER A 138 -0.37 13.93 11.10
CA SER A 138 -1.68 14.57 10.95
C SER A 138 -1.68 15.64 9.87
N ASN A 139 -2.86 15.87 9.29
CA ASN A 139 -3.14 16.99 8.40
C ASN A 139 -4.62 17.39 8.53
N VAL A 140 -4.95 18.57 8.00
CA VAL A 140 -6.30 19.17 8.09
C VAL A 140 -7.40 18.23 7.57
N TYR A 141 -7.10 17.38 6.59
CA TYR A 141 -8.07 16.43 6.06
C TYR A 141 -8.30 15.26 7.03
N LEU A 142 -7.24 14.65 7.57
CA LEU A 142 -7.35 13.58 8.56
C LEU A 142 -7.96 14.06 9.87
N ASP A 143 -7.59 15.25 10.35
CA ASP A 143 -8.19 15.85 11.55
C ASP A 143 -9.71 15.96 11.39
N LYS A 144 -10.17 16.50 10.26
CA LYS A 144 -11.61 16.62 9.96
C LYS A 144 -12.30 15.26 9.89
N ILE A 145 -11.66 14.23 9.31
CA ILE A 145 -12.23 12.89 9.30
C ILE A 145 -12.40 12.38 10.73
N VAL A 146 -11.34 12.45 11.54
CA VAL A 146 -11.35 11.93 12.92
C VAL A 146 -12.39 12.69 13.77
N ASP A 147 -12.42 14.02 13.69
CA ASP A 147 -13.38 14.84 14.42
C ASP A 147 -14.83 14.49 14.06
N ASN A 148 -15.15 14.48 12.76
CA ASN A 148 -16.51 14.17 12.30
C ASN A 148 -16.92 12.75 12.68
N TYR A 149 -16.04 11.77 12.48
CA TYR A 149 -16.35 10.37 12.73
C TYR A 149 -16.54 10.10 14.23
N SER A 150 -15.74 10.72 15.10
CA SER A 150 -15.85 10.59 16.56
C SER A 150 -17.26 10.92 17.07
N SER A 151 -17.93 11.91 16.46
CA SER A 151 -19.28 12.33 16.82
C SER A 151 -20.37 11.28 16.53
N THR A 152 -20.06 10.27 15.71
CA THR A 152 -20.99 9.22 15.31
C THR A 152 -20.86 7.93 16.13
N LEU A 153 -19.83 7.83 16.98
CA LEU A 153 -19.53 6.64 17.76
C LEU A 153 -20.03 6.77 19.20
N SER A 154 -20.46 5.65 19.76
CA SER A 154 -20.73 5.57 21.21
C SER A 154 -19.43 5.61 22.01
N ARG A 155 -19.53 5.89 23.32
CA ARG A 155 -18.38 5.90 24.23
C ARG A 155 -17.61 4.58 24.26
N ASP A 156 -18.33 3.45 24.21
CA ASP A 156 -17.68 2.13 24.21
C ASP A 156 -16.98 1.84 22.87
N GLN A 157 -17.57 2.25 21.74
CA GLN A 157 -16.94 2.15 20.43
C GLN A 157 -15.69 3.04 20.32
N MET A 158 -15.75 4.26 20.87
CA MET A 158 -14.59 5.15 20.95
C MET A 158 -13.46 4.49 21.74
N ARG A 159 -13.74 3.97 22.94
CA ARG A 159 -12.73 3.30 23.77
C ARG A 159 -12.09 2.12 23.03
N ALA A 160 -12.91 1.25 22.43
CA ALA A 160 -12.41 0.12 21.66
C ALA A 160 -11.57 0.55 20.45
N ALA A 161 -11.98 1.62 19.75
CA ALA A 161 -11.24 2.12 18.60
C ALA A 161 -9.90 2.74 19.01
N HIS A 162 -9.82 3.45 20.13
CA HIS A 162 -8.56 3.95 20.69
C HIS A 162 -7.59 2.81 21.02
N GLU A 163 -8.06 1.77 21.71
CA GLU A 163 -7.24 0.59 22.03
C GLU A 163 -6.71 -0.11 20.76
N GLN A 164 -7.58 -0.27 19.75
CA GLN A 164 -7.17 -0.84 18.46
C GLN A 164 -6.20 0.08 17.70
N ALA A 165 -6.39 1.40 17.73
CA ALA A 165 -5.54 2.36 17.03
C ALA A 165 -4.10 2.32 17.55
N GLU A 166 -3.91 2.23 18.87
CA GLU A 166 -2.57 2.06 19.45
C GLU A 166 -1.93 0.76 18.97
N ALA A 167 -2.66 -0.37 19.04
CA ALA A 167 -2.13 -1.64 18.57
C ALA A 167 -1.78 -1.64 17.07
N ILE A 168 -2.58 -0.96 16.23
CA ILE A 168 -2.29 -0.82 14.80
C ILE A 168 -1.04 0.02 14.59
N TYR A 169 -0.95 1.19 15.23
CA TYR A 169 0.18 2.10 15.08
C TYR A 169 1.51 1.45 15.50
N GLU A 170 1.52 0.76 16.63
CA GLU A 170 2.69 0.05 17.18
C GLU A 170 3.20 -1.06 16.24
N ASN A 171 2.31 -1.76 15.55
CA ASN A 171 2.66 -2.85 14.64
C ASN A 171 2.95 -2.40 13.20
N CYS A 172 2.68 -1.13 12.87
CA CYS A 172 2.82 -0.59 11.52
C CYS A 172 4.00 0.38 11.41
N CYS A 173 4.05 1.38 12.29
CA CYS A 173 4.70 2.63 11.94
C CYS A 173 5.42 3.32 13.13
N ARG A 174 5.69 2.56 14.20
CA ARG A 174 6.54 2.98 15.32
C ARG A 174 8.01 2.65 15.09
#